data_AF-A0A956VNJ0-F1
#
_entry.id   AF-A0A956VNJ0-F1
#
_cell.length_a   1.000
_cell.length_b   1.000
_cell.length_c   1.000
_cell.angle_alpha   90.00
_cell.angle_beta   90.00
_cell.angle_gamma   90.00
#
_symmetry.space_group_name_H-M   'P 1'
#
loop_
_entity.id
_entity.type
_entity.pdbx_description
1 polymer ?
#
loop_
_entity_poly.entity_id
_entity_poly.type
_entity_poly.pdbx_seq_one_letter_code
_entity_poly.pdbx_strand_id
1 'polypeptide(L)'
;HLPADDWQPEGDDSAADYVAVEIDDPVLCNRYTGVMVLDAKIGPSPQWMQERLLRAGMRPISNVVDITNYVMLEYGQPLHAFDYDILKRRAASVGDDKPTIIVRRAQAGEKFMTLDDVTRTLDDSMLMICDTAGSIAIAGVMGGQESEVSDATVNILLESATFEGINNRRTSTALRLPS
;
A
#
# COMPACT_ATOMS: atom_id res chain seq x y z
N HIS A 1 -3.42 10.21 -24.40
CA HIS A 1 -4.39 11.09 -23.76
C HIS A 1 -4.15 10.97 -22.28
N LEU A 2 -3.78 12.06 -21.61
CA LEU A 2 -3.78 12.11 -20.15
C LEU A 2 -5.20 12.50 -19.72
N PRO A 3 -5.71 11.98 -18.59
CA PRO A 3 -6.96 12.50 -18.03
C PRO A 3 -6.83 14.01 -17.77
N ALA A 4 -7.96 14.72 -17.75
CA ALA A 4 -7.97 16.13 -17.39
C ALA A 4 -7.60 16.29 -15.90
N ASP A 5 -6.84 17.34 -15.58
CA ASP A 5 -6.41 17.67 -14.21
C ASP A 5 -7.49 18.42 -13.41
N ASP A 6 -8.76 18.28 -13.79
CA ASP A 6 -9.90 19.01 -13.22
C ASP A 6 -10.64 18.21 -12.13
N TRP A 7 -10.11 17.06 -11.73
CA TRP A 7 -10.67 16.26 -10.66
C TRP A 7 -10.64 17.02 -9.32
N GLN A 8 -11.77 17.01 -8.61
CA GLN A 8 -11.88 17.51 -7.25
C GLN A 8 -12.40 16.40 -6.34
N PRO A 9 -11.95 16.35 -5.07
CA PRO A 9 -12.54 15.45 -4.10
C PRO A 9 -14.03 15.78 -3.93
N GLU A 10 -14.86 14.75 -3.92
CA GLU A 10 -16.29 14.86 -3.62
C GLU A 10 -16.51 14.55 -2.14
N GLY A 11 -17.35 15.34 -1.45
CA GLY A 11 -17.70 15.16 -0.04
C GLY A 11 -17.02 16.15 0.91
N ASP A 12 -17.52 16.18 2.15
CA ASP A 12 -17.02 17.04 3.24
C ASP A 12 -16.09 16.29 4.22
N ASP A 13 -15.98 14.97 4.07
CA ASP A 13 -15.23 14.12 4.98
C ASP A 13 -13.72 14.23 4.75
N SER A 14 -12.94 14.14 5.83
CA SER A 14 -11.48 14.08 5.77
C SER A 14 -11.01 12.63 5.81
N ALA A 15 -9.90 12.31 5.13
CA ALA A 15 -9.23 11.02 5.32
C ALA A 15 -8.92 10.73 6.80
N ALA A 16 -8.68 11.78 7.60
CA ALA A 16 -8.46 11.67 9.05
C ALA A 16 -9.67 11.13 9.83
N ASP A 17 -10.88 11.24 9.28
CA ASP A 17 -12.10 10.67 9.88
C ASP A 17 -12.12 9.15 9.75
N TYR A 18 -11.44 8.60 8.74
CA TYR A 18 -11.37 7.17 8.44
C TYR A 18 -10.12 6.50 8.99
N VAL A 19 -8.96 7.16 8.92
CA VAL A 19 -7.67 6.51 9.26
C VAL A 19 -6.74 7.49 9.97
N ALA A 20 -6.01 6.97 10.97
CA ALA A 20 -4.89 7.67 11.57
C ALA A 20 -3.57 7.16 10.97
N VAL A 21 -2.53 8.00 10.97
CA VAL A 21 -1.20 7.64 10.50
C VAL A 21 -0.17 8.07 11.54
N GLU A 22 0.67 7.14 11.95
CA GLU A 22 1.78 7.33 12.88
C GLU A 22 3.09 6.90 12.19
N ILE A 23 4.12 7.73 12.35
CA ILE A 23 5.46 7.47 11.80
C ILE A 23 6.43 7.41 12.97
N ASP A 24 6.75 6.19 13.41
CA ASP A 24 7.65 5.96 14.54
C ASP A 24 9.12 6.11 14.14
N ASP A 25 9.45 5.84 12.87
CA ASP A 25 10.80 6.02 12.32
C ASP A 25 10.80 7.07 11.19
N PRO A 26 10.87 8.37 11.53
CA PRO A 26 10.91 9.45 10.54
C PRO A 26 12.22 9.50 9.74
N VAL A 27 13.25 8.74 10.16
CA VAL A 27 14.52 8.64 9.42
C VAL A 27 14.34 7.71 8.22
N LEU A 28 13.62 6.59 8.41
CA LEU A 28 13.36 5.64 7.33
C LEU A 28 12.08 5.97 6.54
N CYS A 29 11.13 6.71 7.11
CA CYS A 29 9.94 7.20 6.42
C CYS A 29 9.75 8.69 6.71
N ASN A 30 10.14 9.57 5.80
CA ASN A 30 10.04 11.01 6.05
C ASN A 30 8.62 11.56 5.81
N ARG A 31 7.77 10.80 5.09
CA ARG A 31 6.42 11.19 4.71
C ARG A 31 5.58 9.96 4.41
N TYR A 32 4.36 9.95 4.93
CA TYR A 32 3.31 9.03 4.58
C TYR A 32 2.01 9.81 4.36
N THR A 33 1.34 9.57 3.23
CA THR A 33 0.04 10.20 2.89
C THR A 33 -0.95 9.11 2.52
N GLY A 34 -2.17 9.23 3.04
CA GLY A 34 -3.30 8.37 2.72
C GLY A 34 -4.40 9.16 2.00
N VAL A 35 -5.00 8.56 0.98
CA VAL A 35 -6.21 9.08 0.32
C VAL A 35 -7.28 8.01 0.40
N MET A 36 -8.48 8.41 0.82
CA MET A 36 -9.65 7.54 0.83
C MET A 36 -10.32 7.56 -0.55
N VAL A 37 -10.58 6.37 -1.09
CA VAL A 37 -11.43 6.18 -2.27
C VAL A 37 -12.59 5.30 -1.85
N LEU A 38 -13.79 5.86 -1.85
CA LEU A 38 -15.01 5.18 -1.43
C LEU A 38 -15.82 4.72 -2.65
N ASP A 39 -16.61 3.67 -2.46
CA ASP A 39 -17.53 3.14 -3.46
C ASP A 39 -16.86 2.80 -4.82
N ALA A 40 -15.62 2.33 -4.76
CA ALA A 40 -14.89 1.90 -5.94
C ALA A 40 -15.52 0.64 -6.54
N LYS A 41 -15.53 0.58 -7.87
CA LYS A 41 -15.89 -0.63 -8.61
C LYS A 41 -14.65 -1.27 -9.21
N ILE A 42 -14.26 -2.42 -8.68
CA ILE A 42 -13.13 -3.20 -9.20
C ILE A 42 -13.52 -3.85 -10.53
N GLY A 43 -12.59 -3.83 -11.47
CA GLY A 43 -12.79 -4.40 -12.79
C GLY A 43 -11.57 -4.20 -13.70
N PRO A 44 -11.67 -4.54 -14.99
CA PRO A 44 -10.57 -4.34 -15.92
C PRO A 44 -10.30 -2.85 -16.14
N SER A 45 -9.03 -2.49 -16.28
CA SER A 45 -8.59 -1.14 -16.60
C SER A 45 -9.05 -0.69 -17.99
N PRO A 46 -9.13 0.62 -18.26
CA PRO A 46 -9.32 1.11 -19.62
C PRO A 46 -8.23 0.58 -20.57
N GLN A 47 -8.60 0.28 -21.82
CA GLN A 47 -7.70 -0.35 -22.80
C GLN A 47 -6.38 0.41 -22.98
N TRP A 48 -6.41 1.74 -22.99
CA TRP A 48 -5.21 2.56 -23.16
C TRP A 48 -4.18 2.36 -22.03
N MET A 49 -4.64 2.09 -20.80
CA MET A 49 -3.77 1.85 -19.64
C MET A 49 -3.17 0.45 -19.73
N GLN A 50 -4.00 -0.54 -20.05
CA GLN A 50 -3.55 -1.92 -20.28
C GLN A 50 -2.45 -1.99 -21.34
N GLU A 51 -2.64 -1.30 -22.47
CA GLU A 51 -1.65 -1.26 -23.56
C GLU A 51 -0.33 -0.59 -23.15
N ARG A 52 -0.38 0.46 -22.33
CA ARG A 52 0.82 1.13 -21.81
C ARG A 52 1.59 0.24 -20.84
N LEU A 53 0.90 -0.42 -19.91
CA LEU A 53 1.49 -1.38 -18.98
C LEU A 53 2.14 -2.56 -19.71
N LEU A 54 1.44 -3.15 -20.68
CA LEU A 54 1.98 -4.25 -21.49
C LEU A 54 3.25 -3.86 -22.24
N ARG A 55 3.30 -2.66 -22.82
CA ARG A 55 4.50 -2.13 -23.50
C ARG A 55 5.66 -1.85 -22.55
N ALA A 56 5.37 -1.60 -21.28
CA ALA A 56 6.37 -1.48 -20.21
C ALA A 56 6.76 -2.83 -19.58
N GLY A 57 6.20 -3.95 -20.08
CA GLY A 57 6.50 -5.30 -19.57
C GLY A 57 5.69 -5.71 -18.34
N MET A 58 4.65 -4.96 -17.96
CA MET A 58 3.76 -5.28 -16.84
C MET A 58 2.45 -5.88 -17.34
N ARG A 59 2.02 -6.99 -16.75
CA ARG A 59 0.73 -7.61 -17.06
C ARG A 59 -0.39 -6.84 -16.34
N PRO A 60 -1.43 -6.36 -17.05
CA PRO A 60 -2.62 -5.78 -16.43
C PRO A 60 -3.34 -6.78 -15.50
N ILE A 61 -3.89 -6.29 -14.40
CA ILE A 61 -4.54 -7.08 -13.35
C ILE A 61 -5.95 -6.55 -13.09
N SER A 62 -6.07 -5.33 -12.57
CA SER A 62 -7.35 -4.65 -12.26
C SER A 62 -7.15 -3.15 -12.33
N ASN A 63 -8.22 -2.38 -12.48
CA ASN A 63 -8.18 -0.92 -12.52
C ASN A 63 -7.42 -0.27 -11.36
N VAL A 64 -7.48 -0.86 -10.16
CA VAL A 64 -6.77 -0.35 -8.97
C VAL A 64 -5.28 -0.74 -8.96
N VAL A 65 -4.96 -2.00 -9.26
CA VAL A 65 -3.55 -2.45 -9.32
C VAL A 65 -2.82 -1.81 -10.51
N ASP A 66 -3.53 -1.62 -11.61
CA ASP A 66 -2.97 -1.07 -12.82
C ASP A 66 -2.72 0.44 -12.69
N ILE A 67 -3.61 1.20 -12.02
CA ILE A 67 -3.38 2.63 -11.84
C ILE A 67 -2.18 2.91 -10.93
N THR A 68 -1.96 2.12 -9.87
CA THR A 68 -0.78 2.28 -9.01
C THR A 68 0.53 2.01 -9.76
N ASN A 69 0.56 0.95 -10.57
CA ASN A 69 1.69 0.64 -11.46
C ASN A 69 1.87 1.70 -12.55
N TYR A 70 0.78 2.18 -13.12
CA TYR A 70 0.79 3.18 -14.18
C TYR A 70 1.37 4.51 -13.68
N VAL A 71 0.92 5.00 -12.52
CA VAL A 71 1.46 6.20 -11.87
C VAL A 71 2.91 6.02 -11.47
N MET A 72 3.30 4.83 -10.99
CA MET A 72 4.71 4.52 -10.71
C MET A 72 5.59 4.70 -11.96
N LEU A 73 5.15 4.19 -13.12
CA LEU A 73 5.90 4.33 -14.37
C LEU A 73 5.90 5.77 -14.90
N GLU A 74 4.79 6.51 -14.72
CA GLU A 74 4.64 7.86 -15.27
C GLU A 74 5.35 8.94 -14.42
N TYR A 75 5.25 8.84 -13.09
CA TYR A 75 5.77 9.84 -12.15
C TYR A 75 6.94 9.36 -11.29
N GLY A 76 7.28 8.07 -11.34
CA GLY A 76 8.33 7.50 -10.51
C GLY A 76 7.96 7.37 -9.03
N GLN A 77 6.67 7.53 -8.68
CA GLN A 77 6.16 7.40 -7.32
C GLN A 77 5.42 6.07 -7.16
N PRO A 78 6.00 5.08 -6.44
CA PRO A 78 5.27 3.88 -6.06
C PRO A 78 4.07 4.26 -5.18
N LEU A 79 2.94 3.62 -5.45
CA LEU A 79 1.72 3.70 -4.67
C LEU A 79 1.33 2.30 -4.21
N HIS A 80 0.62 2.21 -3.09
CA HIS A 80 0.01 0.96 -2.64
C HIS A 80 -1.47 1.20 -2.37
N ALA A 81 -2.30 0.19 -2.60
CA ALA A 81 -3.73 0.24 -2.34
C ALA A 81 -4.07 -0.87 -1.35
N PHE A 82 -4.60 -0.47 -0.19
CA PHE A 82 -5.12 -1.39 0.81
C PHE A 82 -6.64 -1.49 0.70
N ASP A 83 -7.19 -2.68 0.91
CA ASP A 83 -8.62 -2.84 1.15
C ASP A 83 -8.97 -2.26 2.54
N TYR A 84 -9.68 -1.13 2.55
CA TYR A 84 -10.01 -0.43 3.77
C TYR A 84 -11.01 -1.19 4.64
N ASP A 85 -11.89 -1.99 4.05
CA ASP A 85 -12.85 -2.80 4.80
C ASP A 85 -12.14 -3.93 5.56
N ILE A 86 -11.01 -4.42 5.05
CA ILE A 86 -10.12 -5.31 5.81
C ILE A 86 -9.47 -4.55 6.97
N LEU A 87 -8.84 -3.40 6.71
CA LEU A 87 -8.20 -2.59 7.76
C LEU A 87 -9.17 -2.27 8.90
N LYS A 88 -10.41 -1.88 8.56
CA LYS A 88 -11.47 -1.60 9.52
C LYS A 88 -11.83 -2.82 10.38
N ARG A 89 -11.92 -4.00 9.77
CA ARG A 89 -12.16 -5.26 10.52
C ARG A 89 -10.99 -5.60 11.45
N ARG A 90 -9.76 -5.36 11.01
CA ARG A 90 -8.55 -5.58 11.83
C ARG A 90 -8.53 -4.64 13.03
N ALA A 91 -8.78 -3.35 12.83
CA ALA A 91 -8.91 -2.36 13.92
C ALA A 91 -9.99 -2.77 14.93
N ALA A 92 -11.18 -3.12 14.44
CA ALA A 92 -12.28 -3.57 15.31
C ALA A 92 -11.93 -4.85 16.10
N SER A 93 -11.08 -5.74 15.54
CA SER A 93 -10.67 -6.98 16.22
C SER A 93 -9.83 -6.76 17.47
N VAL A 94 -9.16 -5.61 17.56
CA VAL A 94 -8.37 -5.19 18.73
C VAL A 94 -9.05 -4.09 19.56
N GLY A 95 -10.29 -3.73 19.21
CA GLY A 95 -11.12 -2.79 19.96
C GLY A 95 -10.97 -1.32 19.54
N ASP A 96 -10.36 -1.04 18.38
CA ASP A 96 -10.22 0.32 17.88
C ASP A 96 -11.45 0.75 17.06
N ASP A 97 -11.81 2.03 17.19
CA ASP A 97 -12.91 2.63 16.43
C ASP A 97 -12.58 2.80 14.94
N LYS A 98 -11.29 2.96 14.61
CA LYS A 98 -10.80 3.14 13.23
C LYS A 98 -9.38 2.60 13.05
N PRO A 99 -8.97 2.28 11.81
CA PRO A 99 -7.59 1.88 11.53
C PRO A 99 -6.58 2.98 11.87
N THR A 100 -5.43 2.55 12.39
CA THR A 100 -4.23 3.37 12.52
C THR A 100 -3.10 2.69 11.77
N ILE A 101 -2.56 3.36 10.76
CA ILE A 101 -1.35 2.91 10.07
C ILE A 101 -0.15 3.36 10.88
N ILE A 102 0.72 2.42 11.23
CA ILE A 102 1.91 2.63 12.05
C ILE A 102 3.13 2.24 11.21
N VAL A 103 3.95 3.22 10.86
CA VAL A 103 5.20 3.00 10.13
C VAL A 103 6.35 2.87 11.12
N ARG A 104 6.78 1.63 11.36
CA ARG A 104 7.78 1.29 12.37
C ARG A 104 8.79 0.26 11.85
N ARG A 105 9.92 0.11 12.53
CA ARG A 105 10.82 -1.02 12.28
C ARG A 105 10.17 -2.33 12.68
N ALA A 106 10.56 -3.39 11.99
CA ALA A 106 10.24 -4.75 12.42
C ALA A 106 10.88 -5.05 13.78
N GLN A 107 10.27 -5.95 14.54
CA GLN A 107 10.91 -6.54 15.71
C GLN A 107 11.90 -7.62 15.25
N ALA A 108 13.02 -7.78 15.96
CA ALA A 108 13.98 -8.81 15.64
C ALA A 108 13.33 -10.21 15.73
N GLY A 109 13.31 -10.94 14.61
CA GLY A 109 12.67 -12.25 14.52
C GLY A 109 11.18 -12.22 14.17
N GLU A 110 10.59 -11.04 13.92
CA GLU A 110 9.20 -10.88 13.50
C GLU A 110 8.92 -11.72 12.25
N LYS A 111 7.78 -12.41 12.23
CA LYS A 111 7.36 -13.26 11.12
C LYS A 111 6.31 -12.55 10.30
N PHE A 112 6.48 -12.58 8.98
CA PHE A 112 5.54 -11.95 8.06
C PHE A 112 5.36 -12.80 6.81
N MET A 113 4.12 -13.04 6.40
CA MET A 113 3.80 -13.76 5.17
C MET A 113 3.60 -12.76 4.03
N THR A 114 4.43 -12.86 3.01
CA THR A 114 4.35 -11.99 1.82
C THR A 114 3.36 -12.52 0.79
N LEU A 115 3.05 -11.70 -0.22
CA LEU A 115 2.11 -12.02 -1.32
C LEU A 115 2.48 -13.26 -2.15
N ASP A 116 3.71 -13.75 -2.05
CA ASP A 116 4.20 -14.98 -2.68
C ASP A 116 3.99 -16.25 -1.82
N ASP A 117 3.17 -16.16 -0.76
CA ASP A 117 2.90 -17.21 0.23
C ASP A 117 4.16 -17.68 0.99
N VAL A 118 5.22 -16.87 1.02
CA VAL A 118 6.46 -17.18 1.76
C VAL A 118 6.46 -16.48 3.13
N THR A 119 6.62 -17.25 4.20
CA THR A 119 6.88 -16.68 5.53
C THR A 119 8.34 -16.24 5.66
N ARG A 120 8.53 -14.95 5.96
CA ARG A 120 9.84 -14.30 6.10
C ARG A 120 10.11 -14.01 7.56
N THR A 121 11.39 -14.03 7.93
CA THR A 121 11.86 -13.60 9.26
C THR A 121 12.54 -12.26 9.09
N LEU A 122 12.04 -11.27 9.79
CA LEU A 122 12.49 -9.89 9.68
C LEU A 122 13.50 -9.60 10.78
N ASP A 123 14.40 -8.66 10.51
CA ASP A 123 15.29 -8.08 11.52
C ASP A 123 14.92 -6.62 11.78
N ASP A 124 15.48 -6.05 12.84
CA ASP A 124 15.19 -4.69 13.31
C ASP A 124 15.73 -3.57 12.41
N SER A 125 16.38 -3.93 11.29
CA SER A 125 16.77 -2.96 10.27
C SER A 125 15.67 -2.73 9.24
N MET A 126 14.68 -3.64 9.12
CA MET A 126 13.64 -3.58 8.10
C MET A 126 12.49 -2.67 8.53
N LEU A 127 12.03 -1.81 7.61
CA LEU A 127 10.87 -0.96 7.85
C LEU A 127 9.57 -1.68 7.46
N MET A 128 8.56 -1.57 8.31
CA MET A 128 7.24 -2.17 8.16
C MET A 128 6.16 -1.11 8.14
N ILE A 129 5.09 -1.43 7.43
CA ILE A 129 3.79 -0.79 7.59
C ILE A 129 2.94 -1.76 8.42
N CYS A 130 2.43 -1.28 9.53
CA CYS A 130 1.62 -2.04 10.47
C CYS A 130 0.28 -1.34 10.71
N ASP A 131 -0.63 -2.06 11.32
CA ASP A 131 -1.72 -1.51 12.08
C ASP A 131 -1.65 -1.96 13.54
N THR A 132 -2.63 -1.58 14.34
CA THR A 132 -2.74 -1.96 15.74
C THR A 132 -2.95 -3.47 15.95
N ALA A 133 -3.39 -4.20 14.93
CA ALA A 133 -3.53 -5.65 14.95
C ALA A 133 -2.24 -6.39 14.54
N GLY A 134 -1.34 -5.76 13.78
CA GLY A 134 -0.04 -6.33 13.41
C GLY A 134 0.53 -5.80 12.11
N SER A 135 1.50 -6.53 11.54
CA SER A 135 2.16 -6.15 10.28
C SER A 135 1.28 -6.38 9.06
N ILE A 136 1.25 -5.42 8.13
CA ILE A 136 0.45 -5.49 6.90
C ILE A 136 1.28 -5.38 5.61
N ALA A 137 2.48 -4.78 5.64
CA ALA A 137 3.39 -4.73 4.49
C ALA A 137 4.84 -4.47 4.90
N ILE A 138 5.78 -4.89 4.04
CA ILE A 138 7.20 -4.49 4.11
C ILE A 138 7.32 -3.18 3.33
N ALA A 139 7.64 -2.10 4.04
CA ALA A 139 7.57 -0.73 3.53
C ALA A 139 8.40 -0.55 2.25
N GLY A 140 7.75 -0.12 1.17
CA GLY A 140 8.40 0.13 -0.12
C GLY A 140 9.04 -1.07 -0.80
N VAL A 141 8.73 -2.30 -0.35
CA VAL A 141 9.28 -3.54 -0.93
C VAL A 141 8.16 -4.49 -1.36
N MET A 142 7.25 -4.87 -0.45
CA MET A 142 6.21 -5.85 -0.77
C MET A 142 5.03 -5.76 0.20
N GLY A 143 3.80 -5.81 -0.34
CA GLY A 143 2.58 -5.89 0.45
C GLY A 143 2.42 -7.22 1.19
N GLY A 144 1.49 -7.25 2.14
CA GLY A 144 1.01 -8.48 2.77
C GLY A 144 -0.29 -8.97 2.16
N GLN A 145 -0.47 -10.29 2.18
CA GLN A 145 -1.63 -10.97 1.61
C GLN A 145 -2.95 -10.58 2.30
N GLU A 146 -2.91 -10.26 3.58
CA GLU A 146 -4.11 -10.03 4.38
C GLU A 146 -4.83 -8.70 4.07
N SER A 147 -4.20 -7.76 3.36
CA SER A 147 -4.73 -6.41 3.16
C SER A 147 -4.83 -5.99 1.69
N GLU A 148 -4.61 -6.92 0.76
CA GLU A 148 -4.61 -6.67 -0.67
C GLU A 148 -6.03 -6.42 -1.21
N VAL A 149 -6.12 -5.58 -2.25
CA VAL A 149 -7.34 -5.34 -3.01
C VAL A 149 -7.78 -6.61 -3.75
N SER A 150 -9.06 -6.92 -3.67
CA SER A 150 -9.70 -8.05 -4.35
C SER A 150 -10.87 -7.57 -5.22
N ASP A 151 -11.49 -8.48 -5.98
CA ASP A 151 -12.71 -8.17 -6.75
C ASP A 151 -13.89 -7.72 -5.87
N ALA A 152 -13.85 -8.00 -4.57
CA ALA A 152 -14.87 -7.62 -3.61
C ALA A 152 -14.59 -6.27 -2.92
N THR A 153 -13.41 -5.68 -3.11
CA THR A 153 -13.03 -4.42 -2.47
C THR A 153 -13.91 -3.29 -2.97
N VAL A 154 -14.40 -2.46 -2.05
CA VAL A 154 -15.23 -1.30 -2.35
C VAL A 154 -14.57 -0.02 -1.84
N ASN A 155 -14.02 -0.08 -0.63
CA ASN A 155 -13.33 1.05 -0.02
C ASN A 155 -11.82 0.82 -0.04
N ILE A 156 -11.06 1.82 -0.49
CA ILE A 156 -9.61 1.72 -0.68
C ILE A 156 -8.93 2.83 0.11
N LEU A 157 -7.88 2.45 0.84
CA LEU A 157 -6.88 3.39 1.34
C LEU A 157 -5.69 3.37 0.38
N LEU A 158 -5.51 4.48 -0.37
CA LEU A 158 -4.37 4.65 -1.26
C LEU A 158 -3.21 5.29 -0.50
N GLU A 159 -2.09 4.59 -0.45
CA GLU A 159 -0.83 5.04 0.13
C GLU A 159 0.05 5.75 -0.91
N SER A 160 0.59 6.90 -0.51
CA SER A 160 1.80 7.48 -1.11
C SER A 160 2.80 7.84 -0.01
N ALA A 161 3.94 7.16 0.00
CA ALA A 161 4.96 7.32 1.02
C ALA A 161 6.36 7.55 0.42
N THR A 162 7.26 8.03 1.25
CA THR A 162 8.66 8.26 0.88
C THR A 162 9.56 7.58 1.91
N PHE A 163 10.05 6.41 1.49
CA PHE A 163 10.93 5.55 2.28
C PHE A 163 12.40 5.74 1.89
N GLU A 164 13.30 5.47 2.83
CA GLU A 164 14.74 5.57 2.59
C GLU A 164 15.21 4.45 1.63
N GLY A 165 15.75 4.84 0.48
CA GLY A 165 16.03 3.91 -0.61
C GLY A 165 17.12 2.87 -0.31
N ILE A 166 18.13 3.21 0.51
CA ILE A 166 19.16 2.24 0.90
C ILE A 166 18.54 1.16 1.80
N ASN A 167 17.65 1.51 2.71
CA ASN A 167 16.88 0.60 3.53
C ASN A 167 16.06 -0.36 2.66
N ASN A 168 15.25 0.18 1.74
CA ASN A 168 14.44 -0.64 0.84
C ASN A 168 15.29 -1.63 0.04
N ARG A 169 16.42 -1.16 -0.51
CA ARG A 169 17.36 -2.02 -1.26
C ARG A 169 17.95 -3.12 -0.38
N ARG A 170 18.38 -2.79 0.84
CA ARG A 170 18.95 -3.77 1.78
C ARG A 170 17.90 -4.80 2.19
N THR A 171 16.69 -4.37 2.49
CA THR A 171 15.55 -5.23 2.86
C THR A 171 15.18 -6.16 1.71
N SER A 172 14.97 -5.65 0.50
CA SER A 172 14.71 -6.47 -0.71
C SER A 172 15.84 -7.50 -0.94
N THR A 173 17.11 -7.09 -0.80
CA THR A 173 18.26 -7.99 -0.98
C THR A 173 18.32 -9.08 0.09
N ALA A 174 18.16 -8.70 1.36
CA ALA A 174 18.20 -9.61 2.50
C ALA A 174 17.10 -10.67 2.41
N LEU A 175 15.91 -10.26 1.96
CA LEU A 175 14.76 -11.13 1.77
C LEU A 175 14.74 -11.83 0.40
N ARG A 176 15.65 -11.50 -0.52
CA ARG A 176 15.68 -12.04 -1.89
C ARG A 176 14.36 -11.80 -2.64
N LEU A 177 13.77 -10.63 -2.43
CA LEU A 177 12.55 -10.21 -3.09
C LEU A 177 12.89 -9.53 -4.41
N PRO A 178 12.38 -10.00 -5.56
CA PRO A 178 12.50 -9.27 -6.81
C PRO A 178 11.69 -7.97 -6.71
N SER A 179 12.33 -6.87 -7.09
CA SER A 179 11.68 -5.58 -7.33
C SER A 179 11.07 -5.54 -8.72
#